data_AF-A0A4Q4CUS1-F1
#
_entry.id   AF-A0A4Q4CUS1-F1
#
_cell.length_a   1.000
_cell.length_b   1.000
_cell.length_c   1.000
_cell.angle_alpha   90.00
_cell.angle_beta   90.00
_cell.angle_gamma   90.00
#
_symmetry.space_group_name_H-M   'P 1'
#
loop_
_entity.id
_entity.type
_entity.pdbx_description
1 polymer ?
#
loop_
_entity_poly.entity_id
_entity_poly.type
_entity_poly.pdbx_seq_one_letter_code
_entity_poly.pdbx_strand_id
1 'polypeptide(L)'
;LGLWPALSGGPPAGEAGILLPALLLAVMLLGWLAVSWILRDALRRLEAIRRSVLAGAEGPAGPVPHSGDADEIGAFARGQATLAQAASQARLLTEELRASRTMAERQYAAIDQHTQGFGASVSGVISSLAFSVDTMQSFAGELSGAAANTESQARHTSETAVESSARLEEVAAAVEQISASVNEIAGRVAAAAQETRRAVDCTAASDVAVQSLAEGAGRIGAIADLIRDVAARTNLLALNATIEAARAGEAGKGFAVVAQEVKALATQTARATEEINQQIAAIRSSTQGVVEAMRDVGDTTRRIDEAASAIAAAVEQQGATAREIAGKVQAVSAATRQAAEAMSEVTGATNQAQMTSAVVLDAASDVGRQAHALREEVDDFLAAIRSDGGNRRNYERLPLQGVQVGVELPEGLRPAEAIDISRSGVAVRLQADVDAGTLLAVMLPDEAAPVAARVVRAGDGKLAVSFRQDAETLARIERVIDRLRGAGRIAA
;
A
#
# COMPACT_ATOMS: atom_id res chain seq x y z
N LEU A 1 -151.92 2.48 -45.51
CA LEU A 1 -153.26 2.85 -45.99
C LEU A 1 -153.13 3.33 -47.44
N GLY A 2 -153.49 2.48 -48.41
CA GLY A 2 -153.63 2.75 -49.88
C GLY A 2 -152.37 3.23 -50.62
N LEU A 3 -152.15 3.09 -51.92
CA LEU A 3 -152.84 2.52 -53.08
C LEU A 3 -151.80 2.44 -54.24
N TRP A 4 -152.05 1.56 -55.23
CA TRP A 4 -151.40 1.33 -56.57
C TRP A 4 -151.18 2.65 -57.38
N PRO A 5 -150.47 2.74 -58.55
CA PRO A 5 -150.25 1.67 -59.55
C PRO A 5 -148.96 1.65 -60.42
N ALA A 6 -148.85 0.57 -61.22
CA ALA A 6 -147.89 0.30 -62.28
C ALA A 6 -148.08 1.16 -63.55
N LEU A 7 -147.03 1.30 -64.38
CA LEU A 7 -147.11 1.51 -65.83
C LEU A 7 -145.79 1.16 -66.55
N SER A 8 -145.98 0.66 -67.76
CA SER A 8 -145.11 0.04 -68.76
C SER A 8 -144.24 0.97 -69.61
N GLY A 9 -143.18 0.41 -70.23
CA GLY A 9 -142.76 0.73 -71.60
C GLY A 9 -141.49 1.57 -71.77
N GLY A 10 -140.44 0.98 -72.35
CA GLY A 10 -139.24 1.70 -72.84
C GLY A 10 -139.54 2.59 -74.06
N PRO A 11 -138.67 3.57 -74.40
CA PRO A 11 -137.56 3.35 -75.36
C PRO A 11 -136.32 4.27 -75.06
N PRO A 12 -135.43 4.64 -76.01
CA PRO A 12 -134.29 3.86 -76.52
C PRO A 12 -132.91 4.55 -76.37
N ALA A 13 -131.89 3.81 -76.81
CA ALA A 13 -130.47 4.07 -77.05
C ALA A 13 -129.94 5.52 -77.25
N GLY A 14 -128.76 5.76 -76.66
CA GLY A 14 -127.70 6.62 -77.23
C GLY A 14 -127.23 7.76 -76.32
N GLU A 15 -126.23 7.51 -75.45
CA GLU A 15 -125.23 8.46 -74.89
C GLU A 15 -124.42 7.89 -73.69
N ALA A 16 -124.51 6.59 -73.38
CA ALA A 16 -123.81 5.95 -72.26
C ALA A 16 -122.29 5.67 -72.47
N GLY A 17 -121.61 6.41 -73.35
CA GLY A 17 -120.22 6.12 -73.78
C GLY A 17 -119.07 6.83 -73.04
N ILE A 18 -119.33 7.85 -72.21
CA ILE A 18 -118.26 8.76 -71.71
C ILE A 18 -118.12 8.79 -70.18
N LEU A 19 -119.10 8.32 -69.40
CA LEU A 19 -119.06 8.39 -67.93
C LEU A 19 -118.25 7.26 -67.26
N LEU A 20 -118.18 6.08 -67.88
CA LEU A 20 -117.39 4.94 -67.40
C LEU A 20 -115.86 5.14 -67.48
N PRO A 21 -115.28 5.69 -68.57
CA PRO A 21 -113.85 5.95 -68.63
C PRO A 21 -113.40 7.09 -67.69
N ALA A 22 -114.24 8.10 -67.44
CA ALA A 22 -113.90 9.22 -66.57
C ALA A 22 -113.77 8.81 -65.08
N LEU A 23 -114.66 7.93 -64.60
CA LEU A 23 -114.58 7.37 -63.24
C LEU A 23 -113.32 6.49 -63.07
N LEU A 24 -113.00 5.70 -64.10
CA LEU A 24 -111.80 4.85 -64.13
C LEU A 24 -110.52 5.68 -64.08
N LEU A 25 -110.48 6.80 -64.79
CA LEU A 25 -109.35 7.75 -64.78
C LEU A 25 -109.20 8.45 -63.42
N ALA A 26 -110.29 8.83 -62.77
CA ALA A 26 -110.25 9.45 -61.44
C ALA A 26 -109.76 8.46 -60.36
N VAL A 27 -110.19 7.20 -60.41
CA VAL A 27 -109.70 6.14 -59.51
C VAL A 27 -108.24 5.80 -59.79
N MET A 28 -107.83 5.74 -61.07
CA MET A 28 -106.41 5.56 -61.42
C MET A 28 -105.55 6.76 -60.99
N LEU A 29 -106.06 7.99 -61.10
CA LEU A 29 -105.34 9.19 -60.68
C LEU A 29 -105.21 9.26 -59.16
N LEU A 30 -106.27 8.96 -58.41
CA LEU A 30 -106.25 8.86 -56.94
C LEU A 30 -105.36 7.71 -56.47
N GLY A 31 -105.42 6.55 -57.15
CA GLY A 31 -104.52 5.43 -56.91
C GLY A 31 -103.06 5.80 -57.20
N TRP A 32 -102.78 6.52 -58.28
CA TRP A 32 -101.44 7.00 -58.62
C TRP A 32 -100.95 8.08 -57.64
N LEU A 33 -101.81 9.00 -57.20
CA LEU A 33 -101.50 10.01 -56.18
C LEU A 33 -101.23 9.35 -54.82
N ALA A 34 -102.04 8.38 -54.39
CA ALA A 34 -101.83 7.64 -53.16
C ALA A 34 -100.55 6.79 -53.21
N VAL A 35 -100.34 6.03 -54.29
CA VAL A 35 -99.11 5.24 -54.50
C VAL A 35 -97.89 6.14 -54.58
N SER A 36 -97.95 7.26 -55.30
CA SER A 36 -96.83 8.21 -55.41
C SER A 36 -96.53 8.92 -54.10
N TRP A 37 -97.55 9.21 -53.28
CA TRP A 37 -97.38 9.78 -51.94
C TRP A 37 -96.74 8.77 -51.00
N ILE A 38 -97.22 7.52 -50.96
CA ILE A 38 -96.64 6.42 -50.17
C ILE A 38 -95.19 6.13 -50.60
N LEU A 39 -94.92 6.02 -51.91
CA LEU A 39 -93.55 5.81 -52.41
C LEU A 39 -92.62 6.99 -52.08
N ARG A 40 -93.09 8.23 -52.26
CA ARG A 40 -92.28 9.42 -51.94
C ARG A 40 -92.03 9.55 -50.45
N ASP A 41 -92.99 9.21 -49.61
CA ASP A 41 -92.83 9.23 -48.15
C ASP A 41 -91.84 8.13 -47.70
N ALA A 42 -92.03 6.89 -48.18
CA ALA A 42 -91.11 5.78 -47.91
C ALA A 42 -89.67 6.07 -48.36
N LEU A 43 -89.49 6.62 -49.57
CA LEU A 43 -88.18 7.01 -50.08
C LEU A 43 -87.53 8.13 -49.26
N ARG A 44 -88.31 9.12 -48.81
CA ARG A 44 -87.79 10.18 -47.92
C ARG A 44 -87.32 9.63 -46.58
N ARG A 45 -88.09 8.72 -45.97
CA ARG A 45 -87.74 8.07 -44.69
C ARG A 45 -86.48 7.21 -44.82
N LEU A 46 -86.39 6.40 -45.88
CA LEU A 46 -85.20 5.61 -46.17
C LEU A 46 -83.96 6.48 -46.44
N GLU A 47 -84.12 7.60 -47.15
CA GLU A 47 -83.03 8.55 -47.40
C GLU A 47 -82.57 9.26 -46.12
N ALA A 48 -83.48 9.49 -45.15
CA ALA A 48 -83.12 10.00 -43.83
C ALA A 48 -82.30 8.97 -43.02
N ILE A 49 -82.71 7.69 -43.04
CA ILE A 49 -81.96 6.59 -42.41
C ILE A 49 -80.59 6.44 -43.07
N ARG A 50 -80.51 6.43 -44.42
CA ARG A 50 -79.25 6.34 -45.18
C ARG A 50 -78.26 7.44 -44.81
N ARG A 51 -78.73 8.69 -44.73
CA ARG A 51 -77.89 9.84 -44.34
C ARG A 51 -77.39 9.71 -42.89
N SER A 52 -78.21 9.24 -41.96
CA SER A 52 -77.76 9.02 -40.57
C SER A 52 -76.70 7.93 -40.43
N VAL A 53 -76.81 6.85 -41.22
CA VAL A 53 -75.84 5.74 -41.21
C VAL A 53 -74.51 6.18 -41.81
N LEU A 54 -74.53 6.92 -42.93
CA LEU A 54 -73.31 7.46 -43.54
C LEU A 54 -72.63 8.51 -42.64
N ALA A 55 -73.40 9.38 -42.00
CA ALA A 55 -72.86 10.34 -41.03
C ALA A 55 -72.23 9.64 -39.80
N GLY A 56 -72.80 8.51 -39.34
CA GLY A 56 -72.21 7.69 -38.26
C GLY A 56 -70.94 6.94 -38.65
N ALA A 57 -70.69 6.76 -39.96
CA ALA A 57 -69.41 6.23 -40.44
C ALA A 57 -68.27 7.25 -40.22
N GLU A 58 -68.57 8.54 -40.39
CA GLU A 58 -67.62 9.66 -40.33
C GLU A 58 -67.51 10.32 -38.93
N GLY A 59 -68.43 10.04 -37.99
CA GLY A 59 -68.44 10.65 -36.66
C GLY A 59 -69.34 9.92 -35.65
N PRO A 60 -69.62 10.52 -34.47
CA PRO A 60 -70.51 9.92 -33.49
C PRO A 60 -71.93 9.77 -34.06
N ALA A 61 -72.45 8.53 -34.06
CA ALA A 61 -73.76 8.23 -34.61
C ALA A 61 -74.88 8.89 -33.78
N GLY A 62 -75.65 9.79 -34.40
CA GLY A 62 -76.87 10.35 -33.81
C GLY A 62 -78.05 9.36 -33.84
N PRO A 63 -79.20 9.71 -33.23
CA PRO A 63 -80.39 8.86 -33.25
C PRO A 63 -80.87 8.59 -34.68
N VAL A 64 -81.11 7.32 -35.01
CA VAL A 64 -81.63 6.91 -36.33
C VAL A 64 -83.08 7.39 -36.47
N PRO A 65 -83.40 8.26 -37.45
CA PRO A 65 -84.76 8.76 -37.68
C PRO A 65 -85.74 7.62 -37.97
N HIS A 66 -87.03 7.82 -37.70
CA HIS A 66 -88.10 6.85 -38.02
C HIS A 66 -88.07 5.52 -37.24
N SER A 67 -87.19 5.38 -36.24
CA SER A 67 -87.11 4.19 -35.37
C SER A 67 -88.35 3.93 -34.51
N GLY A 68 -89.19 4.96 -34.30
CA GLY A 68 -90.47 4.88 -33.59
C GLY A 68 -91.67 4.47 -34.47
N ASP A 69 -91.47 4.31 -35.78
CA ASP A 69 -92.55 3.91 -36.68
C ASP A 69 -92.87 2.41 -36.49
N ALA A 70 -94.16 2.06 -36.55
CA ALA A 70 -94.65 0.69 -36.33
C ALA A 70 -94.62 -0.18 -37.62
N ASP A 71 -94.11 0.36 -38.72
CA ASP A 71 -94.04 -0.27 -40.03
C ASP A 71 -92.68 -0.95 -40.30
N GLU A 72 -92.54 -1.54 -41.50
CA GLU A 72 -91.32 -2.22 -41.94
C GLU A 72 -90.11 -1.27 -42.04
N ILE A 73 -90.35 0.02 -42.34
CA ILE A 73 -89.32 1.04 -42.39
C ILE A 73 -88.80 1.35 -40.98
N GLY A 74 -89.69 1.43 -39.99
CA GLY A 74 -89.33 1.53 -38.58
C GLY A 74 -88.58 0.30 -38.06
N ALA A 75 -88.94 -0.91 -38.52
CA ALA A 75 -88.20 -2.13 -38.19
C ALA A 75 -86.77 -2.10 -38.75
N PHE A 76 -86.59 -1.66 -40.01
CA PHE A 76 -85.28 -1.45 -40.62
C PHE A 76 -84.45 -0.38 -39.89
N ALA A 77 -85.07 0.75 -39.51
CA ALA A 77 -84.44 1.81 -38.73
C ALA A 77 -83.91 1.31 -37.37
N ARG A 78 -84.68 0.46 -36.66
CA ARG A 78 -84.23 -0.17 -35.39
C ARG A 78 -83.07 -1.15 -35.58
N GLY A 79 -83.07 -1.94 -36.65
CA GLY A 79 -81.95 -2.82 -36.99
C GLY A 79 -80.67 -2.04 -37.27
N GLN A 80 -80.77 -0.95 -38.03
CA GLN A 80 -79.64 -0.03 -38.29
C GLN A 80 -79.18 0.69 -37.01
N ALA A 81 -80.09 1.10 -36.12
CA ALA A 81 -79.75 1.68 -34.83
C ALA A 81 -78.96 0.70 -33.93
N THR A 82 -79.35 -0.57 -33.93
CA THR A 82 -78.66 -1.62 -33.16
C THR A 82 -77.25 -1.88 -33.70
N LEU A 83 -77.09 -1.89 -35.03
CA LEU A 83 -75.78 -1.99 -35.69
C LEU A 83 -74.90 -0.77 -35.44
N ALA A 84 -75.46 0.44 -35.53
CA ALA A 84 -74.74 1.68 -35.22
C ALA A 84 -74.29 1.72 -33.75
N GLN A 85 -75.15 1.28 -32.83
CA GLN A 85 -74.81 1.14 -31.41
C GLN A 85 -73.69 0.11 -31.20
N ALA A 86 -73.78 -1.08 -31.81
CA ALA A 86 -72.74 -2.11 -31.73
C ALA A 86 -71.39 -1.61 -32.32
N ALA A 87 -71.42 -0.89 -33.45
CA ALA A 87 -70.22 -0.29 -34.05
C ALA A 87 -69.60 0.80 -33.17
N SER A 88 -70.41 1.63 -32.51
CA SER A 88 -69.93 2.64 -31.57
C SER A 88 -69.29 2.02 -30.32
N GLN A 89 -69.90 0.96 -29.76
CA GLN A 89 -69.33 0.21 -28.63
C GLN A 89 -68.03 -0.49 -29.02
N ALA A 90 -67.96 -1.09 -30.21
CA ALA A 90 -66.73 -1.71 -30.71
C ALA A 90 -65.59 -0.69 -30.89
N ARG A 91 -65.90 0.53 -31.36
CA ARG A 91 -64.91 1.63 -31.46
C ARG A 91 -64.37 2.03 -30.09
N LEU A 92 -65.24 2.25 -29.11
CA LEU A 92 -64.84 2.61 -27.74
C LEU A 92 -63.95 1.54 -27.10
N LEU A 93 -64.33 0.26 -27.20
CA LEU A 93 -63.52 -0.85 -26.69
C LEU A 93 -62.16 -0.94 -27.39
N THR A 94 -62.12 -0.68 -28.70
CA THR A 94 -60.87 -0.70 -29.47
C THR A 94 -59.96 0.47 -29.09
N GLU A 95 -60.52 1.66 -28.86
CA GLU A 95 -59.78 2.84 -28.37
C GLU A 95 -59.26 2.63 -26.95
N GLU A 96 -60.07 2.06 -26.06
CA GLU A 96 -59.68 1.72 -24.69
C GLU A 96 -58.57 0.67 -24.66
N LEU A 97 -58.67 -0.39 -25.48
CA LEU A 97 -57.61 -1.39 -25.64
C LEU A 97 -56.32 -0.79 -26.22
N ARG A 98 -56.41 0.13 -27.18
CA ARG A 98 -55.23 0.83 -27.74
C ARG A 98 -54.60 1.78 -26.71
N ALA A 99 -55.41 2.51 -25.95
CA ALA A 99 -54.94 3.37 -24.87
C ALA A 99 -54.27 2.55 -23.76
N SER A 100 -54.87 1.43 -23.37
CA SER A 100 -54.30 0.49 -22.40
C SER A 100 -52.99 -0.12 -22.89
N ARG A 101 -52.92 -0.57 -24.16
CA ARG A 101 -51.69 -1.10 -24.77
C ARG A 101 -50.58 -0.07 -24.83
N THR A 102 -50.86 1.15 -25.29
CA THR A 102 -49.84 2.21 -25.37
C THR A 102 -49.35 2.64 -23.98
N MET A 103 -50.23 2.68 -22.97
CA MET A 103 -49.82 2.89 -21.58
C MET A 103 -48.93 1.75 -21.07
N ALA A 104 -49.30 0.50 -21.35
CA ALA A 104 -48.50 -0.66 -20.97
C ALA A 104 -47.12 -0.65 -21.67
N GLU A 105 -47.06 -0.37 -22.97
CA GLU A 105 -45.82 -0.25 -23.74
C GLU A 105 -44.91 0.87 -23.19
N ARG A 106 -45.48 2.04 -22.87
CA ARG A 106 -44.73 3.13 -22.22
C ARG A 106 -44.20 2.72 -20.85
N GLN A 107 -45.00 2.01 -20.07
CA GLN A 107 -44.60 1.52 -18.76
C GLN A 107 -43.47 0.47 -18.87
N TYR A 108 -43.57 -0.46 -19.83
CA TYR A 108 -42.50 -1.42 -20.13
C TYR A 108 -41.21 -0.72 -20.59
N ALA A 109 -41.31 0.25 -21.50
CA ALA A 109 -40.16 1.02 -21.98
C ALA A 109 -39.49 1.82 -20.84
N ALA A 110 -40.27 2.42 -19.95
CA ALA A 110 -39.76 3.14 -18.78
C ALA A 110 -39.06 2.19 -17.79
N ILE A 111 -39.64 1.02 -17.52
CA ILE A 111 -39.03 0.00 -16.66
C ILE A 111 -37.72 -0.50 -17.27
N ASP A 112 -37.68 -0.81 -18.57
CA ASP A 112 -36.47 -1.26 -19.25
C ASP A 112 -35.37 -0.18 -19.22
N GLN A 113 -35.70 1.08 -19.52
CA GLN A 113 -34.75 2.19 -19.43
C GLN A 113 -34.19 2.37 -18.00
N HIS A 114 -35.04 2.33 -16.98
CA HIS A 114 -34.61 2.42 -15.58
C HIS A 114 -33.75 1.21 -15.17
N THR A 115 -34.11 0.00 -15.63
CA THR A 115 -33.38 -1.23 -15.35
C THR A 115 -31.99 -1.23 -16.00
N GLN A 116 -31.88 -0.74 -17.24
CA GLN A 116 -30.60 -0.55 -17.92
C GLN A 116 -29.73 0.50 -17.23
N GLY A 117 -30.31 1.65 -16.85
CA GLY A 117 -29.60 2.69 -16.10
C GLY A 117 -29.12 2.21 -14.74
N PHE A 118 -29.94 1.46 -14.01
CA PHE A 118 -29.57 0.81 -12.76
C PHE A 118 -28.44 -0.20 -12.95
N GLY A 119 -28.56 -1.10 -13.93
CA GLY A 119 -27.52 -2.10 -14.23
C GLY A 119 -26.19 -1.47 -14.61
N ALA A 120 -26.19 -0.43 -15.45
CA ALA A 120 -24.97 0.30 -15.80
C ALA A 120 -24.34 1.00 -14.59
N SER A 121 -25.16 1.62 -13.73
CA SER A 121 -24.67 2.30 -12.53
C SER A 121 -24.04 1.32 -11.53
N VAL A 122 -24.73 0.21 -11.24
CA VAL A 122 -24.23 -0.81 -10.30
C VAL A 122 -22.99 -1.50 -10.86
N SER A 123 -22.97 -1.85 -12.16
CA SER A 123 -21.78 -2.41 -12.80
C SER A 123 -20.57 -1.47 -12.74
N GLY A 124 -20.80 -0.16 -12.89
CA GLY A 124 -19.77 0.87 -12.69
C GLY A 124 -19.22 0.89 -11.27
N VAL A 125 -20.10 0.85 -10.25
CA VAL A 125 -19.69 0.81 -8.84
C VAL A 125 -18.90 -0.45 -8.51
N ILE A 126 -19.36 -1.64 -8.95
CA ILE A 126 -18.66 -2.90 -8.72
C ILE A 126 -17.29 -2.91 -9.42
N SER A 127 -17.20 -2.35 -10.63
CA SER A 127 -15.92 -2.25 -11.35
C SER A 127 -14.94 -1.32 -10.64
N SER A 128 -15.42 -0.19 -10.11
CA SER A 128 -14.60 0.71 -9.27
C SER A 128 -14.16 0.06 -7.96
N LEU A 129 -15.03 -0.79 -7.38
CA LEU A 129 -14.72 -1.55 -6.17
C LEU A 129 -13.66 -2.61 -6.45
N ALA A 130 -13.79 -3.36 -7.55
CA ALA A 130 -12.79 -4.35 -7.99
C ALA A 130 -11.42 -3.71 -8.23
N PHE A 131 -11.38 -2.56 -8.91
CA PHE A 131 -10.14 -1.80 -9.09
C PHE A 131 -9.52 -1.36 -7.76
N SER A 132 -10.35 -0.94 -6.79
CA SER A 132 -9.89 -0.53 -5.46
C SER A 132 -9.31 -1.71 -4.67
N VAL A 133 -9.92 -2.90 -4.80
CA VAL A 133 -9.43 -4.16 -4.21
C VAL A 133 -8.05 -4.52 -4.78
N ASP A 134 -7.91 -4.57 -6.11
CA ASP A 134 -6.61 -4.87 -6.75
C ASP A 134 -5.52 -3.89 -6.29
N THR A 135 -5.87 -2.60 -6.20
CA THR A 135 -4.96 -1.56 -5.71
C THR A 135 -4.56 -1.80 -4.25
N MET A 136 -5.50 -2.17 -3.38
CA MET A 136 -5.19 -2.50 -1.97
C MET A 136 -4.30 -3.74 -1.86
N GLN A 137 -4.57 -4.79 -2.64
CA GLN A 137 -3.75 -6.01 -2.65
C GLN A 137 -2.31 -5.71 -3.11
N SER A 138 -2.14 -4.90 -4.16
CA SER A 138 -0.83 -4.45 -4.62
C SER A 138 -0.07 -3.67 -3.54
N PHE A 139 -0.72 -2.66 -2.92
CA PHE A 139 -0.07 -1.86 -1.88
C PHE A 139 0.26 -2.67 -0.62
N ALA A 140 -0.60 -3.61 -0.22
CA ALA A 140 -0.31 -4.51 0.90
C ALA A 140 0.91 -5.40 0.61
N GLY A 141 1.01 -5.91 -0.62
CA GLY A 141 2.17 -6.69 -1.08
C GLY A 141 3.46 -5.86 -1.08
N GLU A 142 3.43 -4.65 -1.62
CA GLU A 142 4.56 -3.72 -1.62
C GLU A 142 4.99 -3.36 -0.20
N LEU A 143 4.04 -3.06 0.70
CA LEU A 143 4.32 -2.74 2.10
C LEU A 143 4.94 -3.93 2.84
N SER A 144 4.46 -5.15 2.58
CA SER A 144 5.04 -6.37 3.14
C SER A 144 6.49 -6.58 2.66
N GLY A 145 6.75 -6.36 1.38
CA GLY A 145 8.10 -6.45 0.81
C GLY A 145 9.05 -5.38 1.36
N ALA A 146 8.57 -4.14 1.49
CA ALA A 146 9.32 -3.04 2.09
C ALA A 146 9.65 -3.34 3.56
N ALA A 147 8.68 -3.82 4.34
CA ALA A 147 8.88 -4.19 5.73
C ALA A 147 9.90 -5.33 5.89
N ALA A 148 9.85 -6.37 5.04
CA ALA A 148 10.84 -7.46 5.05
C ALA A 148 12.26 -6.96 4.72
N ASN A 149 12.40 -6.04 3.76
CA ASN A 149 13.69 -5.44 3.44
C ASN A 149 14.22 -4.58 4.60
N THR A 150 13.36 -3.78 5.24
CA THR A 150 13.72 -2.99 6.41
C THR A 150 14.11 -3.87 7.60
N GLU A 151 13.42 -4.98 7.83
CA GLU A 151 13.76 -5.96 8.86
C GLU A 151 15.16 -6.55 8.64
N SER A 152 15.45 -6.99 7.41
CA SER A 152 16.78 -7.52 7.05
C SER A 152 17.89 -6.50 7.27
N GLN A 153 17.65 -5.24 6.89
CA GLN A 153 18.60 -4.15 7.10
C GLN A 153 18.80 -3.83 8.58
N ALA A 154 17.72 -3.82 9.38
CA ALA A 154 17.78 -3.59 10.81
C ALA A 154 18.59 -4.69 11.51
N ARG A 155 18.38 -5.97 11.14
CA ARG A 155 19.16 -7.10 11.64
C ARG A 155 20.65 -6.97 11.31
N HIS A 156 20.98 -6.67 10.05
CA HIS A 156 22.37 -6.47 9.63
C HIS A 156 23.05 -5.33 10.40
N THR A 157 22.35 -4.21 10.58
CA THR A 157 22.86 -3.07 11.37
C THR A 157 23.05 -3.45 12.85
N SER A 158 22.13 -4.22 13.44
CA SER A 158 22.26 -4.73 14.81
C SER A 158 23.48 -5.65 14.96
N GLU A 159 23.72 -6.55 14.01
CA GLU A 159 24.90 -7.44 14.01
C GLU A 159 26.20 -6.63 13.91
N THR A 160 26.23 -5.63 13.02
CA THR A 160 27.37 -4.71 12.87
C THR A 160 27.63 -3.91 14.15
N ALA A 161 26.57 -3.52 14.86
CA ALA A 161 26.69 -2.81 16.14
C ALA A 161 27.28 -3.72 17.25
N VAL A 162 26.89 -4.99 17.31
CA VAL A 162 27.49 -5.96 18.24
C VAL A 162 28.97 -6.16 17.94
N GLU A 163 29.35 -6.34 16.67
CA GLU A 163 30.75 -6.46 16.25
C GLU A 163 31.55 -5.19 16.57
N SER A 164 30.96 -4.02 16.33
CA SER A 164 31.59 -2.73 16.65
C SER A 164 31.81 -2.56 18.15
N SER A 165 30.90 -3.06 18.99
CA SER A 165 31.06 -3.04 20.45
C SER A 165 32.27 -3.87 20.90
N ALA A 166 32.44 -5.08 20.35
CA ALA A 166 33.60 -5.92 20.64
C ALA A 166 34.92 -5.24 20.22
N ARG A 167 34.95 -4.61 19.03
CA ARG A 167 36.13 -3.85 18.58
C ARG A 167 36.44 -2.65 19.50
N LEU A 168 35.42 -1.99 20.04
CA LEU A 168 35.62 -0.89 20.98
C LEU A 168 36.17 -1.37 22.33
N GLU A 169 35.84 -2.58 22.77
CA GLU A 169 36.46 -3.21 23.94
C GLU A 169 37.96 -3.47 23.72
N GLU A 170 38.36 -3.93 22.53
CA GLU A 170 39.77 -4.08 22.16
C GLU A 170 40.51 -2.74 22.17
N VAL A 171 39.89 -1.68 21.63
CA VAL A 171 40.46 -0.32 21.68
C VAL A 171 40.57 0.19 23.11
N ALA A 172 39.57 -0.06 23.97
CA ALA A 172 39.62 0.30 25.38
C ALA A 172 40.82 -0.37 26.08
N ALA A 173 41.02 -1.67 25.87
CA ALA A 173 42.17 -2.39 26.41
C ALA A 173 43.51 -1.83 25.91
N ALA A 174 43.60 -1.46 24.62
CA ALA A 174 44.79 -0.81 24.08
C ALA A 174 45.07 0.56 24.73
N VAL A 175 44.02 1.35 25.01
CA VAL A 175 44.14 2.65 25.69
C VAL A 175 44.56 2.49 27.16
N GLU A 176 44.08 1.46 27.85
CA GLU A 176 44.56 1.10 29.20
C GLU A 176 46.05 0.75 29.18
N GLN A 177 46.49 -0.04 28.19
CA GLN A 177 47.92 -0.37 28.02
C GLN A 177 48.77 0.87 27.72
N ILE A 178 48.27 1.80 26.89
CA ILE A 178 48.94 3.08 26.64
C ILE A 178 49.05 3.88 27.94
N SER A 179 47.98 3.95 28.73
CA SER A 179 47.97 4.68 30.00
C SER A 179 48.97 4.12 31.01
N ALA A 180 49.09 2.79 31.08
CA ALA A 180 50.11 2.13 31.89
C ALA A 180 51.53 2.46 31.41
N SER A 181 51.78 2.39 30.10
CA SER A 181 53.07 2.73 29.48
C SER A 181 53.47 4.19 29.72
N VAL A 182 52.52 5.13 29.58
CA VAL A 182 52.74 6.56 29.88
C VAL A 182 53.18 6.76 31.34
N ASN A 183 52.51 6.11 32.30
CA ASN A 183 52.87 6.21 33.71
C ASN A 183 54.26 5.61 33.99
N GLU A 184 54.62 4.50 33.34
CA GLU A 184 55.94 3.91 33.48
C GLU A 184 57.02 4.84 32.91
N ILE A 185 56.82 5.40 31.72
CA ILE A 185 57.75 6.33 31.09
C ILE A 185 57.90 7.58 31.94
N ALA A 186 56.81 8.13 32.48
CA ALA A 186 56.87 9.28 33.40
C ALA A 186 57.76 9.00 34.61
N GLY A 187 57.62 7.82 35.22
CA GLY A 187 58.48 7.38 36.32
C GLY A 187 59.96 7.25 35.91
N ARG A 188 60.24 6.65 34.75
CA ARG A 188 61.61 6.51 34.22
C ARG A 188 62.26 7.86 33.91
N VAL A 189 61.50 8.82 33.37
CA VAL A 189 61.98 10.18 33.08
C VAL A 189 62.27 10.94 34.38
N ALA A 190 61.41 10.83 35.39
CA ALA A 190 61.64 11.44 36.70
C ALA A 190 62.92 10.89 37.37
N ALA A 191 63.13 9.57 37.29
CA ALA A 191 64.35 8.94 37.80
C ALA A 191 65.60 9.40 37.04
N ALA A 192 65.53 9.49 35.70
CA ALA A 192 66.63 10.00 34.89
C ALA A 192 66.99 11.45 35.26
N ALA A 193 66.00 12.33 35.40
CA ALA A 193 66.22 13.72 35.82
C ALA A 193 66.87 13.82 37.21
N GLN A 194 66.53 12.92 38.14
CA GLN A 194 67.18 12.86 39.45
C GLN A 194 68.67 12.46 39.34
N GLU A 195 69.00 11.46 38.53
CA GLU A 195 70.40 11.05 38.31
C GLU A 195 71.20 12.13 37.56
N THR A 196 70.60 12.82 36.60
CA THR A 196 71.22 13.98 35.92
C THR A 196 71.56 15.08 36.91
N ARG A 197 70.67 15.43 37.85
CA ARG A 197 70.97 16.40 38.92
C ARG A 197 72.14 15.97 39.80
N ARG A 198 72.19 14.69 40.19
CA ARG A 198 73.32 14.13 40.96
C ARG A 198 74.65 14.21 40.18
N ALA A 199 74.61 13.99 38.87
CA ALA A 199 75.79 14.13 38.02
C ALA A 199 76.29 15.59 37.99
N VAL A 200 75.39 16.58 37.87
CA VAL A 200 75.75 18.01 37.96
C VAL A 200 76.45 18.33 39.28
N ASP A 201 75.88 17.88 40.41
CA ASP A 201 76.48 18.11 41.73
C ASP A 201 77.87 17.47 41.86
N CYS A 202 78.05 16.25 41.32
CA CYS A 202 79.33 15.55 41.31
C CYS A 202 80.39 16.25 40.45
N THR A 203 80.00 16.75 39.27
CA THR A 203 80.87 17.53 38.38
C THR A 203 81.28 18.85 39.05
N ALA A 204 80.35 19.54 39.71
CA ALA A 204 80.65 20.78 40.44
C ALA A 204 81.64 20.54 41.60
N ALA A 205 81.45 19.47 42.38
CA ALA A 205 82.38 19.10 43.44
C ALA A 205 83.78 18.74 42.89
N SER A 206 83.83 18.06 41.74
CA SER A 206 85.08 17.70 41.06
C SER A 206 85.83 18.93 40.54
N ASP A 207 85.13 19.92 39.98
CA ASP A 207 85.73 21.18 39.54
C ASP A 207 86.41 21.94 40.70
N VAL A 208 85.76 22.00 41.86
CA VAL A 208 86.34 22.61 43.08
C VAL A 208 87.60 21.88 43.54
N ALA A 209 87.60 20.54 43.53
CA ALA A 209 88.75 19.74 43.93
C ALA A 209 89.94 19.92 42.97
N VAL A 210 89.66 19.98 41.67
CA VAL A 210 90.66 20.19 40.61
C VAL A 210 91.23 21.61 40.66
N GLN A 211 90.41 22.63 40.91
CA GLN A 211 90.90 24.01 41.14
C GLN A 211 91.81 24.09 42.37
N SER A 212 91.43 23.43 43.48
CA SER A 212 92.27 23.35 44.67
C SER A 212 93.63 22.69 44.40
N LEU A 213 93.66 21.65 43.56
CA LEU A 213 94.89 21.00 43.11
C LEU A 213 95.76 21.95 42.25
N ALA A 214 95.14 22.70 41.33
CA ALA A 214 95.83 23.67 40.49
C ALA A 214 96.48 24.79 41.34
N GLU A 215 95.77 25.29 42.35
CA GLU A 215 96.31 26.25 43.33
C GLU A 215 97.45 25.67 44.17
N GLY A 216 97.31 24.41 44.61
CA GLY A 216 98.35 23.68 45.33
C GLY A 216 99.63 23.54 44.50
N ALA A 217 99.50 23.11 43.25
CA ALA A 217 100.62 23.01 42.31
C ALA A 217 101.29 24.37 42.05
N GLY A 218 100.50 25.45 41.93
CA GLY A 218 101.01 26.81 41.80
C GLY A 218 101.86 27.25 43.00
N ARG A 219 101.41 26.94 44.23
CA ARG A 219 102.19 27.21 45.46
C ARG A 219 103.49 26.42 45.52
N ILE A 220 103.47 25.14 45.13
CA ILE A 220 104.69 24.32 45.09
C ILE A 220 105.68 24.86 44.06
N GLY A 221 105.20 25.28 42.88
CA GLY A 221 106.05 25.93 41.87
C GLY A 221 106.74 27.19 42.39
N ALA A 222 106.02 28.06 43.10
CA ALA A 222 106.60 29.26 43.71
C ALA A 222 107.69 28.93 44.76
N ILE A 223 107.50 27.85 45.54
CA ILE A 223 108.52 27.38 46.49
C ILE A 223 109.74 26.80 45.76
N ALA A 224 109.53 26.02 44.70
CA ALA A 224 110.62 25.46 43.90
C ALA A 224 111.47 26.56 43.22
N ASP A 225 110.83 27.61 42.70
CA ASP A 225 111.52 28.79 42.17
C ASP A 225 112.36 29.50 43.24
N LEU A 226 111.82 29.68 44.46
CA LEU A 226 112.57 30.25 45.58
C LEU A 226 113.79 29.39 45.95
N ILE A 227 113.65 28.07 45.99
CA ILE A 227 114.75 27.16 46.30
C ILE A 227 115.82 27.22 45.19
N ARG A 228 115.41 27.31 43.92
CA ARG A 228 116.34 27.49 42.80
C ARG A 228 117.15 28.78 42.94
N ASP A 229 116.49 29.88 43.32
CA ASP A 229 117.15 31.17 43.55
C ASP A 229 118.14 31.11 44.73
N VAL A 230 117.78 30.42 45.82
CA VAL A 230 118.67 30.17 46.96
C VAL A 230 119.88 29.32 46.53
N ALA A 231 119.67 28.27 45.75
CA ALA A 231 120.73 27.42 45.21
C ALA A 231 121.67 28.22 44.30
N ALA A 232 121.15 29.08 43.42
CA ALA A 232 121.95 29.95 42.57
C ALA A 232 122.81 30.93 43.38
N ARG A 233 122.24 31.56 44.42
CA ARG A 233 123.00 32.43 45.34
C ARG A 233 124.07 31.65 46.11
N THR A 234 123.74 30.43 46.56
CA THR A 234 124.68 29.54 47.27
C THR A 234 125.83 29.12 46.38
N ASN A 235 125.56 28.82 45.10
CA ASN A 235 126.57 28.49 44.10
C ASN A 235 127.53 29.68 43.85
N LEU A 236 127.00 30.91 43.79
CA LEU A 236 127.83 32.12 43.68
C LEU A 236 128.68 32.37 44.93
N LEU A 237 128.12 32.18 46.13
CA LEU A 237 128.87 32.28 47.39
C LEU A 237 129.99 31.24 47.46
N ALA A 238 129.69 29.99 47.09
CA ALA A 238 130.66 28.90 47.05
C ALA A 238 131.78 29.17 46.04
N LEU A 239 131.45 29.72 44.86
CA LEU A 239 132.42 30.15 43.87
C LEU A 239 133.36 31.23 44.41
N ASN A 240 132.82 32.26 45.07
CA ASN A 240 133.62 33.30 45.73
C ASN A 240 134.54 32.71 46.80
N ALA A 241 134.05 31.74 47.58
CA ALA A 241 134.86 31.03 48.58
C ALA A 241 135.96 30.17 47.93
N THR A 242 135.72 29.51 46.81
CA THR A 242 136.75 28.79 46.05
C THR A 242 137.84 29.73 45.53
N ILE A 243 137.46 30.93 45.06
CA ILE A 243 138.41 31.96 44.60
C ILE A 243 139.30 32.42 45.76
N GLU A 244 138.70 32.72 46.92
CA GLU A 244 139.47 33.20 48.08
C GLU A 244 140.35 32.09 48.69
N ALA A 245 139.87 30.84 48.68
CA ALA A 245 140.66 29.68 49.09
C ALA A 245 141.87 29.44 48.16
N ALA A 246 141.72 29.63 46.85
CA ALA A 246 142.83 29.59 45.89
C ALA A 246 143.83 30.72 46.13
N ARG A 247 143.35 31.90 46.52
CA ARG A 247 144.17 33.09 46.84
C ARG A 247 145.03 32.89 48.10
N ALA A 248 144.54 32.12 49.07
CA ALA A 248 145.24 31.77 50.30
C ALA A 248 146.34 30.69 50.13
N GLY A 249 146.49 30.10 48.93
CA GLY A 249 147.53 29.10 48.64
C GLY A 249 147.39 27.80 49.45
N GLU A 250 148.50 27.29 49.99
CA GLU A 250 148.52 26.02 50.76
C GLU A 250 147.63 26.05 52.01
N ALA A 251 147.49 27.21 52.67
CA ALA A 251 146.64 27.37 53.85
C ALA A 251 145.13 27.26 53.55
N GLY A 252 144.73 27.49 52.30
CA GLY A 252 143.33 27.46 51.85
C GLY A 252 142.81 26.10 51.39
N LYS A 253 143.66 25.07 51.27
CA LYS A 253 143.29 23.77 50.65
C LYS A 253 142.06 23.10 51.27
N GLY A 254 141.96 23.07 52.60
CA GLY A 254 140.80 22.49 53.29
C GLY A 254 139.50 23.27 53.02
N PHE A 255 139.60 24.61 52.94
CA PHE A 255 138.48 25.49 52.63
C PHE A 255 138.04 25.37 51.16
N ALA A 256 139.00 25.16 50.25
CA ALA A 256 138.74 24.94 48.83
C ALA A 256 137.89 23.68 48.59
N VAL A 257 138.18 22.58 49.30
CA VAL A 257 137.41 21.33 49.21
C VAL A 257 135.97 21.55 49.67
N VAL A 258 135.76 22.21 50.81
CA VAL A 258 134.41 22.51 51.32
C VAL A 258 133.65 23.44 50.35
N ALA A 259 134.30 24.49 49.84
CA ALA A 259 133.68 25.40 48.88
C ALA A 259 133.27 24.68 47.59
N GLN A 260 134.07 23.72 47.11
CA GLN A 260 133.78 22.95 45.92
C GLN A 260 132.63 21.94 46.14
N GLU A 261 132.55 21.33 47.33
CA GLU A 261 131.43 20.48 47.73
C GLU A 261 130.13 21.28 47.83
N VAL A 262 130.14 22.46 48.47
CA VAL A 262 128.98 23.36 48.55
C VAL A 262 128.53 23.80 47.14
N LYS A 263 129.47 24.09 46.24
CA LYS A 263 129.18 24.42 44.85
C LYS A 263 128.49 23.27 44.11
N ALA A 264 128.95 22.04 44.32
CA ALA A 264 128.35 20.84 43.74
C ALA A 264 126.93 20.60 44.27
N LEU A 265 126.72 20.69 45.58
CA LEU A 265 125.39 20.59 46.21
C LEU A 265 124.43 21.68 45.70
N ALA A 266 124.90 22.91 45.55
CA ALA A 266 124.09 24.01 45.04
C ALA A 266 123.68 23.76 43.57
N THR A 267 124.59 23.24 42.74
CA THR A 267 124.28 22.87 41.35
C THR A 267 123.29 21.72 41.27
N GLN A 268 123.46 20.69 42.11
CA GLN A 268 122.53 19.56 42.21
C GLN A 268 121.15 20.02 42.68
N THR A 269 121.09 20.92 43.66
CA THR A 269 119.84 21.49 44.17
C THR A 269 119.13 22.26 43.08
N ALA A 270 119.83 23.14 42.34
CA ALA A 270 119.25 23.89 41.23
C ALA A 270 118.64 22.96 40.17
N ARG A 271 119.36 21.89 39.79
CA ARG A 271 118.87 20.88 38.85
C ARG A 271 117.63 20.14 39.37
N ALA A 272 117.64 19.72 40.64
CA ALA A 272 116.48 19.06 41.25
C ALA A 272 115.25 19.98 41.28
N THR A 273 115.40 21.28 41.58
CA THR A 273 114.30 22.24 41.49
C THR A 273 113.78 22.46 40.07
N GLU A 274 114.66 22.40 39.06
CA GLU A 274 114.24 22.49 37.66
C GLU A 274 113.39 21.28 37.26
N GLU A 275 113.79 20.06 37.67
CA GLU A 275 113.00 18.85 37.47
C GLU A 275 111.64 18.92 38.20
N ILE A 276 111.60 19.47 39.42
CA ILE A 276 110.34 19.73 40.15
C ILE A 276 109.44 20.71 39.38
N ASN A 277 110.00 21.81 38.87
CA ASN A 277 109.24 22.79 38.09
C ASN A 277 108.65 22.18 36.81
N GLN A 278 109.39 21.31 36.13
CA GLN A 278 108.88 20.57 34.97
C GLN A 278 107.70 19.65 35.35
N GLN A 279 107.78 18.96 36.50
CA GLN A 279 106.68 18.14 37.01
C GLN A 279 105.46 18.99 37.39
N ILE A 280 105.66 20.15 38.03
CA ILE A 280 104.57 21.07 38.37
C ILE A 280 103.90 21.63 37.10
N ALA A 281 104.65 21.96 36.06
CA ALA A 281 104.11 22.39 34.78
C ALA A 281 103.26 21.29 34.12
N ALA A 282 103.73 20.04 34.15
CA ALA A 282 102.98 18.88 33.65
C ALA A 282 101.69 18.66 34.45
N ILE A 283 101.75 18.72 35.79
CA ILE A 283 100.57 18.63 36.66
C ILE A 283 99.57 19.73 36.29
N ARG A 284 99.99 21.00 36.20
CA ARG A 284 99.09 22.12 35.86
C ARG A 284 98.44 21.94 34.49
N SER A 285 99.20 21.54 33.48
CA SER A 285 98.67 21.26 32.14
C SER A 285 97.61 20.16 32.17
N SER A 286 97.89 19.04 32.87
CA SER A 286 96.92 17.96 33.04
C SER A 286 95.68 18.41 33.79
N THR A 287 95.85 19.21 34.85
CA THR A 287 94.74 19.76 35.66
C THR A 287 93.83 20.65 34.80
N GLN A 288 94.41 21.46 33.91
CA GLN A 288 93.67 22.32 33.00
C GLN A 288 92.86 21.52 31.97
N GLY A 289 93.42 20.44 31.43
CA GLY A 289 92.68 19.50 30.57
C GLY A 289 91.51 18.82 31.28
N VAL A 290 91.65 18.51 32.58
CA VAL A 290 90.55 17.98 33.40
C VAL A 290 89.44 19.02 33.58
N VAL A 291 89.77 20.29 33.81
CA VAL A 291 88.77 21.37 33.93
C VAL A 291 87.96 21.52 32.64
N GLU A 292 88.61 21.48 31.46
CA GLU A 292 87.92 21.52 30.17
C GLU A 292 86.98 20.33 29.99
N ALA A 293 87.45 19.11 30.28
CA ALA A 293 86.61 17.92 30.23
C ALA A 293 85.41 18.00 31.19
N MET A 294 85.57 18.57 32.38
CA MET A 294 84.46 18.76 33.34
C MET A 294 83.42 19.77 32.82
N ARG A 295 83.83 20.83 32.11
CA ARG A 295 82.89 21.76 31.47
C ARG A 295 82.08 21.08 30.38
N ASP A 296 82.71 20.28 29.53
CA ASP A 296 82.03 19.51 28.48
C ASP A 296 81.01 18.51 29.07
N VAL A 297 81.36 17.85 30.18
CA VAL A 297 80.45 16.98 30.93
C VAL A 297 79.28 17.78 31.50
N GLY A 298 79.53 18.96 32.07
CA GLY A 298 78.48 19.86 32.58
C GLY A 298 77.50 20.31 31.50
N ASP A 299 78.00 20.71 30.33
CA ASP A 299 77.18 21.10 29.17
C ASP A 299 76.36 19.94 28.63
N THR A 300 76.96 18.75 28.52
CA THR A 300 76.25 17.52 28.11
C THR A 300 75.13 17.16 29.09
N THR A 301 75.40 17.28 30.39
CA THR A 301 74.43 16.97 31.44
C THR A 301 73.25 17.96 31.42
N ARG A 302 73.50 19.25 31.17
CA ARG A 302 72.44 20.26 31.00
C ARG A 302 71.52 19.95 29.82
N ARG A 303 72.10 19.55 28.68
CA ARG A 303 71.32 19.14 27.50
C ARG A 303 70.46 17.89 27.77
N ILE A 304 70.94 16.98 28.61
CA ILE A 304 70.16 15.80 29.04
C ILE A 304 68.98 16.23 29.92
N ASP A 305 69.16 17.18 30.84
CA ASP A 305 68.09 17.71 31.70
C ASP A 305 67.00 18.43 30.90
N GLU A 306 67.39 19.24 29.92
CA GLU A 306 66.48 19.91 28.98
C GLU A 306 65.68 18.87 28.16
N ALA A 307 66.34 17.83 27.65
CA ALA A 307 65.68 16.75 26.92
C ALA A 307 64.71 15.95 27.81
N ALA A 308 65.10 15.65 29.04
CA ALA A 308 64.23 14.97 30.01
C ALA A 308 62.97 15.80 30.32
N SER A 309 63.12 17.12 30.48
CA SER A 309 62.01 18.04 30.69
C SER A 309 61.05 18.08 29.49
N ALA A 310 61.58 18.11 28.26
CA ALA A 310 60.77 18.06 27.06
C ALA A 310 60.01 16.72 26.91
N ILE A 311 60.67 15.60 27.24
CA ILE A 311 60.03 14.27 27.25
C ILE A 311 58.92 14.23 28.31
N ALA A 312 59.15 14.74 29.52
CA ALA A 312 58.15 14.78 30.58
C ALA A 312 56.88 15.52 30.12
N ALA A 313 57.03 16.70 29.51
CA ALA A 313 55.91 17.45 28.96
C ALA A 313 55.16 16.68 27.86
N ALA A 314 55.88 15.99 26.98
CA ALA A 314 55.28 15.16 25.93
C ALA A 314 54.51 13.97 26.52
N VAL A 315 55.03 13.34 27.58
CA VAL A 315 54.40 12.20 28.27
C VAL A 315 53.13 12.64 28.99
N GLU A 316 53.12 13.80 29.66
CA GLU A 316 51.91 14.37 30.25
C GLU A 316 50.81 14.61 29.21
N GLN A 317 51.18 15.16 28.05
CA GLN A 317 50.25 15.39 26.95
C GLN A 317 49.71 14.08 26.35
N GLN A 318 50.56 13.07 26.20
CA GLN A 318 50.13 11.73 25.79
C GLN A 318 49.15 11.12 26.81
N GLY A 319 49.40 11.30 28.11
CA GLY A 319 48.49 10.85 29.16
C GLY A 319 47.12 11.55 29.13
N ALA A 320 47.09 12.87 28.86
CA ALA A 320 45.84 13.60 28.65
C ALA A 320 45.08 13.06 27.42
N THR A 321 45.79 12.83 26.31
CA THR A 321 45.22 12.29 25.07
C THR A 321 44.65 10.88 25.27
N ALA A 322 45.38 10.00 25.98
CA ALA A 322 44.90 8.65 26.28
C ALA A 322 43.59 8.67 27.09
N ARG A 323 43.48 9.55 28.10
CA ARG A 323 42.23 9.73 28.87
C ARG A 323 41.08 10.25 28.00
N GLU A 324 41.36 11.18 27.08
CA GLU A 324 40.36 11.67 26.14
C GLU A 324 39.86 10.55 25.22
N ILE A 325 40.76 9.73 24.67
CA ILE A 325 40.41 8.59 23.82
C ILE A 325 39.56 7.59 24.62
N ALA A 326 39.92 7.27 25.87
CA ALA A 326 39.12 6.39 26.73
C ALA A 326 37.69 6.91 26.88
N GLY A 327 37.51 8.21 27.14
CA GLY A 327 36.18 8.83 27.22
C GLY A 327 35.40 8.76 25.90
N LYS A 328 36.07 8.98 24.76
CA LYS A 328 35.44 8.84 23.43
C LYS A 328 35.02 7.40 23.15
N VAL A 329 35.85 6.41 23.49
CA VAL A 329 35.53 4.99 23.32
C VAL A 329 34.28 4.61 24.12
N GLN A 330 34.17 5.08 25.36
CA GLN A 330 32.97 4.87 26.18
C GLN A 330 31.71 5.50 25.56
N ALA A 331 31.82 6.73 25.07
CA ALA A 331 30.71 7.43 24.42
C ALA A 331 30.26 6.72 23.13
N VAL A 332 31.21 6.28 22.29
CA VAL A 332 30.90 5.54 21.07
C VAL A 332 30.28 4.18 21.42
N SER A 333 30.81 3.46 22.42
CA SER A 333 30.25 2.19 22.88
C SER A 333 28.79 2.34 23.34
N ALA A 334 28.47 3.42 24.06
CA ALA A 334 27.10 3.72 24.45
C ALA A 334 26.19 4.00 23.23
N ALA A 335 26.66 4.81 22.28
CA ALA A 335 25.93 5.09 21.05
C ALA A 335 25.71 3.83 20.19
N THR A 336 26.68 2.92 20.14
CA THR A 336 26.57 1.63 19.45
C THR A 336 25.52 0.73 20.09
N ARG A 337 25.45 0.66 21.43
CA ARG A 337 24.37 -0.06 22.13
C ARG A 337 23.00 0.54 21.84
N GLN A 338 22.89 1.87 21.91
CA GLN A 338 21.64 2.55 21.60
C GLN A 338 21.19 2.32 20.15
N ALA A 339 22.13 2.25 19.20
CA ALA A 339 21.81 1.91 17.81
C ALA A 339 21.27 0.48 17.67
N ALA A 340 21.83 -0.49 18.41
CA ALA A 340 21.31 -1.86 18.42
C ALA A 340 19.90 -1.95 19.01
N GLU A 341 19.63 -1.23 20.10
CA GLU A 341 18.29 -1.13 20.72
C GLU A 341 17.28 -0.50 19.74
N ALA A 342 17.65 0.61 19.07
CA ALA A 342 16.82 1.24 18.06
C ALA A 342 16.51 0.32 16.88
N MET A 343 17.47 -0.53 16.45
CA MET A 343 17.20 -1.53 15.41
C MET A 343 16.23 -2.62 15.89
N SER A 344 16.24 -2.99 17.17
CA SER A 344 15.25 -3.90 17.73
C SER A 344 13.84 -3.32 17.69
N GLU A 345 13.68 -2.02 17.97
CA GLU A 345 12.40 -1.31 17.83
C GLU A 345 11.93 -1.26 16.38
N VAL A 346 12.85 -1.00 15.43
CA VAL A 346 12.54 -1.02 13.99
C VAL A 346 12.06 -2.41 13.57
N THR A 347 12.73 -3.49 14.00
CA THR A 347 12.28 -4.87 13.75
C THR A 347 10.88 -5.12 14.31
N GLY A 348 10.56 -4.61 15.50
CA GLY A 348 9.22 -4.67 16.07
C GLY A 348 8.18 -3.95 15.19
N ALA A 349 8.51 -2.75 14.72
CA ALA A 349 7.63 -1.97 13.85
C ALA A 349 7.42 -2.62 12.46
N THR A 350 8.46 -3.23 11.88
CA THR A 350 8.34 -3.95 10.60
C THR A 350 7.47 -5.19 10.73
N ASN A 351 7.58 -5.93 11.84
CA ASN A 351 6.72 -7.07 12.12
C ASN A 351 5.24 -6.64 12.23
N GLN A 352 4.99 -5.52 12.91
CA GLN A 352 3.65 -4.94 12.98
C GLN A 352 3.11 -4.52 11.60
N ALA A 353 3.97 -3.93 10.76
CA ALA A 353 3.61 -3.56 9.40
C ALA A 353 3.27 -4.80 8.55
N GLN A 354 4.07 -5.87 8.63
CA GLN A 354 3.79 -7.14 7.94
C GLN A 354 2.45 -7.75 8.37
N MET A 355 2.18 -7.82 9.68
CA MET A 355 0.89 -8.30 10.19
C MET A 355 -0.27 -7.44 9.68
N THR A 356 -0.11 -6.12 9.66
CA THR A 356 -1.14 -5.19 9.18
C THR A 356 -1.38 -5.36 7.68
N SER A 357 -0.32 -5.51 6.88
CA SER A 357 -0.43 -5.81 5.45
C SER A 357 -1.17 -7.12 5.20
N ALA A 358 -0.92 -8.16 6.01
CA ALA A 358 -1.63 -9.43 5.90
C ALA A 358 -3.14 -9.28 6.17
N VAL A 359 -3.51 -8.50 7.19
CA VAL A 359 -4.92 -8.18 7.49
C VAL A 359 -5.57 -7.39 6.35
N VAL A 360 -4.87 -6.41 5.78
CA VAL A 360 -5.38 -5.63 4.64
C VAL A 360 -5.56 -6.52 3.41
N LEU A 361 -4.63 -7.43 3.14
CA LEU A 361 -4.70 -8.36 2.01
C LEU A 361 -5.91 -9.31 2.15
N ASP A 362 -6.15 -9.83 3.36
CA ASP A 362 -7.31 -10.67 3.67
C ASP A 362 -8.62 -9.90 3.49
N ALA A 363 -8.72 -8.71 4.09
CA ALA A 363 -9.89 -7.84 3.97
C ALA A 363 -10.18 -7.44 2.51
N ALA A 364 -9.16 -7.09 1.73
CA ALA A 364 -9.31 -6.78 0.31
C ALA A 364 -9.80 -8.00 -0.48
N SER A 365 -9.28 -9.19 -0.18
CA SER A 365 -9.73 -10.45 -0.80
C SER A 365 -11.19 -10.75 -0.48
N ASP A 366 -11.63 -10.51 0.76
CA ASP A 366 -13.01 -10.67 1.19
C ASP A 366 -13.95 -9.69 0.48
N VAL A 367 -13.59 -8.42 0.40
CA VAL A 367 -14.34 -7.40 -0.36
C VAL A 367 -14.40 -7.77 -1.85
N GLY A 368 -13.31 -8.30 -2.41
CA GLY A 368 -13.28 -8.79 -3.79
C GLY A 368 -14.28 -9.93 -4.04
N ARG A 369 -14.35 -10.91 -3.13
CA ARG A 369 -15.35 -11.99 -3.20
C ARG A 369 -16.78 -11.46 -3.08
N GLN A 370 -17.04 -10.53 -2.16
CA GLN A 370 -18.36 -9.92 -1.99
C GLN A 370 -18.78 -9.11 -3.23
N ALA A 371 -17.86 -8.35 -3.82
CA ALA A 371 -18.11 -7.60 -5.05
C ALA A 371 -18.45 -8.51 -6.23
N HIS A 372 -17.76 -9.66 -6.34
CA HIS A 372 -18.07 -10.68 -7.36
C HIS A 372 -19.46 -11.29 -7.15
N ALA A 373 -19.80 -11.69 -5.93
CA ALA A 373 -21.11 -12.25 -5.62
C ALA A 373 -22.24 -11.24 -5.91
N LEU A 374 -22.05 -9.96 -5.55
CA LEU A 374 -23.00 -8.90 -5.85
C LEU A 374 -23.18 -8.69 -7.36
N ARG A 375 -22.10 -8.82 -8.15
CA ARG A 375 -22.17 -8.75 -9.61
C ARG A 375 -23.08 -9.84 -10.17
N GLU A 376 -22.85 -11.08 -9.73
CA GLU A 376 -23.66 -12.23 -10.16
C GLU A 376 -25.13 -12.05 -9.78
N GLU A 377 -25.42 -11.62 -8.55
CA GLU A 377 -26.81 -11.42 -8.09
C GLU A 377 -27.52 -10.29 -8.86
N VAL A 378 -26.80 -9.22 -9.19
CA VAL A 378 -27.33 -8.11 -10.00
C VAL A 378 -27.55 -8.56 -11.44
N ASP A 379 -26.62 -9.29 -12.04
CA ASP A 379 -26.76 -9.81 -13.41
C ASP A 379 -27.95 -10.77 -13.51
N ASP A 380 -28.11 -11.67 -12.53
CA ASP A 380 -29.27 -12.57 -12.41
C ASP A 380 -30.57 -11.80 -12.23
N PHE A 381 -30.60 -10.77 -11.38
CA PHE A 381 -31.78 -9.93 -11.17
C PHE A 381 -32.18 -9.16 -12.43
N LEU A 382 -31.21 -8.57 -13.14
CA LEU A 382 -31.45 -7.86 -14.40
C LEU A 382 -31.91 -8.82 -15.51
N ALA A 383 -31.43 -10.06 -15.52
CA ALA A 383 -31.91 -11.11 -16.43
C ALA A 383 -33.34 -11.55 -16.07
N ALA A 384 -33.65 -11.65 -14.77
CA ALA A 384 -35.00 -11.98 -14.28
C ALA A 384 -36.01 -10.87 -14.63
N ILE A 385 -35.68 -9.59 -14.48
CA ILE A 385 -36.57 -8.48 -14.88
C ILE A 385 -36.77 -8.43 -16.40
N ARG A 386 -35.70 -8.62 -17.18
CA ARG A 386 -35.80 -8.66 -18.65
C ARG A 386 -36.66 -9.83 -19.15
N SER A 387 -36.65 -10.96 -18.43
CA SER A 387 -37.52 -12.10 -18.73
C SER A 387 -38.96 -11.93 -18.21
N ASP A 388 -39.20 -11.25 -17.08
CA ASP A 388 -40.56 -10.99 -16.55
C ASP A 388 -41.27 -9.82 -17.29
N GLY A 389 -40.50 -8.91 -17.90
CA GLY A 389 -41.01 -7.85 -18.78
C GLY A 389 -41.52 -8.34 -20.16
N GLY A 390 -41.11 -9.54 -20.56
CA GLY A 390 -41.43 -10.14 -21.85
C GLY A 390 -42.40 -11.32 -21.73
N ASN A 391 -43.70 -11.03 -21.78
CA ASN A 391 -44.74 -12.01 -22.11
C ASN A 391 -44.94 -13.18 -21.11
N ARG A 392 -45.62 -12.90 -19.99
CA ARG A 392 -46.15 -13.90 -19.02
C ARG A 392 -47.09 -14.98 -19.61
N ARG A 393 -47.32 -15.00 -20.93
CA ARG A 393 -48.19 -15.94 -21.64
C ARG A 393 -47.51 -16.66 -22.83
N ASN A 394 -46.18 -16.67 -22.91
CA ASN A 394 -45.50 -17.19 -24.11
C ASN A 394 -45.50 -18.73 -24.23
N TYR A 395 -45.68 -19.45 -23.13
CA TYR A 395 -45.70 -20.91 -23.14
C TYR A 395 -47.06 -21.44 -22.74
N GLU A 396 -47.67 -22.19 -23.65
CA GLU A 396 -48.88 -22.95 -23.42
C GLU A 396 -48.68 -23.91 -22.22
N ARG A 397 -49.58 -23.85 -21.24
CA ARG A 397 -49.59 -24.79 -20.10
C ARG A 397 -50.37 -26.02 -20.49
N LEU A 398 -49.67 -27.15 -20.48
CA LEU A 398 -50.19 -28.43 -20.89
C LEU A 398 -50.67 -29.19 -19.64
N PRO A 399 -51.97 -29.43 -19.49
CA PRO A 399 -52.52 -30.16 -18.34
C PRO A 399 -52.02 -31.61 -18.34
N LEU A 400 -51.57 -32.09 -17.20
CA LEU A 400 -51.03 -33.44 -17.01
C LEU A 400 -52.02 -34.31 -16.23
N GLN A 401 -52.07 -35.60 -16.55
CA GLN A 401 -52.89 -36.59 -15.84
C GLN A 401 -52.02 -37.73 -15.28
N GLY A 402 -52.03 -37.90 -13.96
CA GLY A 402 -51.38 -39.03 -13.29
C GLY A 402 -49.85 -39.05 -13.39
N VAL A 403 -49.20 -37.91 -13.65
CA VAL A 403 -47.74 -37.81 -13.75
C VAL A 403 -47.14 -37.58 -12.36
N GLN A 404 -46.31 -38.51 -11.89
CA GLN A 404 -45.57 -38.38 -10.64
C GLN A 404 -44.21 -37.73 -10.88
N VAL A 405 -43.83 -36.80 -10.02
CA VAL A 405 -42.54 -36.09 -10.02
C VAL A 405 -41.96 -36.07 -8.61
N GLY A 406 -40.63 -35.95 -8.50
CA GLY A 406 -39.97 -35.71 -7.22
C GLY A 406 -39.68 -34.22 -7.04
N VAL A 407 -39.95 -33.65 -5.87
CA VAL A 407 -39.57 -32.29 -5.51
C VAL A 407 -38.53 -32.37 -4.40
N GLU A 408 -37.31 -31.94 -4.69
CA GLU A 408 -36.21 -31.87 -3.75
C GLU A 408 -36.29 -30.57 -2.96
N LEU A 409 -36.80 -30.67 -1.74
CA LEU A 409 -36.87 -29.58 -0.78
C LEU A 409 -35.64 -29.62 0.15
N PRO A 410 -35.35 -28.54 0.90
CA PRO A 410 -34.27 -28.55 1.89
C PRO A 410 -34.37 -29.69 2.93
N GLU A 411 -35.59 -30.16 3.19
CA GLU A 411 -35.89 -31.27 4.12
C GLU A 411 -35.74 -32.67 3.49
N GLY A 412 -35.51 -32.77 2.17
CA GLY A 412 -35.39 -34.02 1.42
C GLY A 412 -36.35 -34.14 0.24
N LEU A 413 -36.20 -35.22 -0.53
CA LEU A 413 -36.99 -35.51 -1.73
C LEU A 413 -38.42 -35.95 -1.37
N ARG A 414 -39.43 -35.22 -1.86
CA ARG A 414 -40.85 -35.56 -1.67
C ARG A 414 -41.53 -35.91 -3.01
N PRO A 415 -42.28 -37.02 -3.10
CA PRO A 415 -43.08 -37.30 -4.28
C PRO A 415 -44.28 -36.34 -4.38
N ALA A 416 -44.61 -35.90 -5.59
CA ALA A 416 -45.72 -35.01 -5.89
C ALA A 416 -46.36 -35.36 -7.24
N GLU A 417 -47.61 -34.97 -7.43
CA GLU A 417 -48.32 -35.14 -8.71
C GLU A 417 -48.25 -33.86 -9.53
N ALA A 418 -47.75 -33.93 -10.78
CA ALA A 418 -47.73 -32.78 -11.68
C ALA A 418 -49.14 -32.51 -12.24
N ILE A 419 -49.57 -31.25 -12.13
CA ILE A 419 -50.89 -30.73 -12.53
C ILE A 419 -50.83 -30.22 -13.97
N ASP A 420 -49.85 -29.38 -14.27
CA ASP A 420 -49.59 -28.83 -15.60
C ASP A 420 -48.10 -28.56 -15.77
N ILE A 421 -47.64 -28.57 -17.02
CA ILE A 421 -46.26 -28.25 -17.39
C ILE A 421 -46.24 -27.28 -18.57
N SER A 422 -45.28 -26.37 -18.56
CA SER A 422 -44.90 -25.54 -19.70
C SER A 422 -43.37 -25.53 -19.82
N ARG A 423 -42.84 -24.92 -20.89
CA ARG A 423 -41.39 -24.71 -21.02
C ARG A 423 -40.80 -23.87 -19.88
N SER A 424 -41.61 -23.03 -19.24
CA SER A 424 -41.16 -22.16 -18.16
C SER A 424 -41.32 -22.75 -16.76
N GLY A 425 -42.10 -23.80 -16.56
CA GLY A 425 -42.32 -24.34 -15.22
C GLY A 425 -43.33 -25.47 -15.14
N VAL A 426 -43.48 -26.02 -13.93
CA VAL A 426 -44.43 -27.08 -13.63
C VAL A 426 -45.23 -26.71 -12.38
N ALA A 427 -46.52 -26.99 -12.38
CA ALA A 427 -47.36 -26.94 -11.18
C ALA A 427 -47.51 -28.34 -10.63
N VAL A 428 -47.30 -28.52 -9.32
CA VAL A 428 -47.41 -29.83 -8.66
C VAL A 428 -48.37 -29.74 -7.47
N ARG A 429 -49.04 -30.85 -7.17
CA ARG A 429 -49.85 -31.02 -5.97
C ARG A 429 -48.95 -31.53 -4.85
N LEU A 430 -48.53 -30.60 -4.00
CA LEU A 430 -47.67 -30.86 -2.85
C LEU A 430 -48.01 -29.84 -1.76
N GLN A 431 -48.29 -30.33 -0.56
CA GLN A 431 -48.43 -29.48 0.62
C GLN A 431 -47.05 -29.30 1.24
N ALA A 432 -46.47 -28.13 1.04
CA ALA A 432 -45.17 -27.75 1.59
C ALA A 432 -45.23 -26.28 2.03
N ASP A 433 -44.67 -25.98 3.21
CA ASP A 433 -44.57 -24.63 3.74
C ASP A 433 -43.26 -24.01 3.23
N VAL A 434 -43.32 -23.46 2.01
CA VAL A 434 -42.14 -22.97 1.29
C VAL A 434 -42.44 -21.58 0.73
N ASP A 435 -41.59 -20.62 1.06
CA ASP A 435 -41.74 -19.26 0.59
C ASP A 435 -41.52 -19.14 -0.92
N ALA A 436 -42.25 -18.23 -1.55
CA ALA A 436 -41.97 -17.83 -2.93
C ALA A 436 -40.54 -17.29 -3.04
N GLY A 437 -39.83 -17.69 -4.09
CA GLY A 437 -38.42 -17.36 -4.30
C GLY A 437 -37.43 -18.45 -3.88
N THR A 438 -37.87 -19.46 -3.11
CA THR A 438 -37.02 -20.58 -2.69
C THR A 438 -36.50 -21.39 -3.88
N LEU A 439 -35.20 -21.68 -3.90
CA LEU A 439 -34.58 -22.57 -4.87
C LEU A 439 -34.78 -24.03 -4.46
N LEU A 440 -35.20 -24.86 -5.43
CA LEU A 440 -35.41 -26.29 -5.27
C LEU A 440 -35.04 -27.02 -6.56
N ALA A 441 -35.14 -28.34 -6.56
CA ALA A 441 -34.97 -29.12 -7.79
C ALA A 441 -36.18 -30.05 -8.03
N VAL A 442 -36.59 -30.18 -9.29
CA VAL A 442 -37.70 -31.07 -9.68
C VAL A 442 -37.16 -32.23 -10.51
N MET A 443 -37.38 -33.44 -10.04
CA MET A 443 -37.13 -34.67 -10.76
C MET A 443 -38.34 -34.99 -11.65
N LEU A 444 -38.19 -34.68 -12.94
CA LEU A 444 -39.18 -34.96 -13.97
C LEU A 444 -39.13 -36.44 -14.38
N PRO A 445 -40.20 -36.98 -15.00
CA PRO A 445 -40.24 -38.38 -15.40
C PRO A 445 -39.15 -38.70 -16.42
N ASP A 446 -38.51 -39.86 -16.27
CA ASP A 446 -37.50 -40.37 -17.21
C ASP A 446 -36.31 -39.43 -17.44
N GLU A 447 -36.00 -38.59 -16.45
CA GLU A 447 -34.83 -37.72 -16.39
C GLU A 447 -33.84 -38.21 -15.33
N ALA A 448 -32.55 -38.32 -15.69
CA ALA A 448 -31.51 -38.86 -14.82
C ALA A 448 -31.03 -37.89 -13.73
N ALA A 449 -31.27 -36.59 -13.92
CA ALA A 449 -30.91 -35.54 -12.96
C ALA A 449 -32.14 -34.69 -12.61
N PRO A 450 -32.19 -34.04 -11.44
CA PRO A 450 -33.25 -33.07 -11.19
C PRO A 450 -33.01 -31.79 -12.02
N VAL A 451 -34.07 -30.99 -12.20
CA VAL A 451 -34.02 -29.69 -12.88
C VAL A 451 -34.14 -28.61 -11.83
N ALA A 452 -33.17 -27.70 -11.76
CA ALA A 452 -33.22 -26.57 -10.84
C ALA A 452 -34.44 -25.67 -11.15
N ALA A 453 -35.21 -25.35 -10.12
CA ALA A 453 -36.40 -24.54 -10.21
C ALA A 453 -36.52 -23.59 -9.01
N ARG A 454 -37.35 -22.56 -9.15
CA ARG A 454 -37.66 -21.58 -8.12
C ARG A 454 -39.14 -21.58 -7.82
N VAL A 455 -39.53 -21.55 -6.55
CA VAL A 455 -40.94 -21.45 -6.16
C VAL A 455 -41.49 -20.10 -6.62
N VAL A 456 -42.55 -20.13 -7.41
CA VAL A 456 -43.29 -18.93 -7.85
C VAL A 456 -44.50 -18.71 -6.96
N ARG A 457 -45.18 -19.78 -6.56
CA ARG A 457 -46.36 -19.72 -5.71
C ARG A 457 -46.54 -21.02 -4.94
N ALA A 458 -46.76 -20.92 -3.63
CA ALA A 458 -47.16 -22.03 -2.78
C ALA A 458 -48.50 -21.67 -2.10
N GLY A 459 -49.48 -22.58 -2.15
CA GLY A 459 -50.80 -22.35 -1.54
C GLY A 459 -51.85 -23.36 -2.01
N ASP A 460 -52.88 -23.59 -1.20
CA ASP A 460 -54.00 -24.52 -1.50
C ASP A 460 -53.55 -25.95 -1.87
N GLY A 461 -52.47 -26.44 -1.25
CA GLY A 461 -51.89 -27.76 -1.54
C GLY A 461 -51.25 -27.87 -2.93
N LYS A 462 -50.96 -26.74 -3.58
CA LYS A 462 -50.29 -26.64 -4.88
C LYS A 462 -49.01 -25.84 -4.75
N LEU A 463 -47.99 -26.28 -5.48
CA LEU A 463 -46.71 -25.63 -5.60
C LEU A 463 -46.43 -25.37 -7.08
N ALA A 464 -46.36 -24.10 -7.47
CA ALA A 464 -45.99 -23.70 -8.82
C ALA A 464 -44.52 -23.28 -8.81
N VAL A 465 -43.71 -23.90 -9.67
CA VAL A 465 -42.27 -23.63 -9.77
C VAL A 465 -41.89 -23.23 -11.19
N SER A 466 -40.90 -22.35 -11.30
CA SER A 466 -40.32 -21.91 -12.57
C SER A 466 -38.97 -22.55 -12.78
N PHE A 467 -38.70 -23.07 -13.97
CA PHE A 467 -37.39 -23.55 -14.37
C PHE A 467 -36.47 -22.38 -14.72
N ARG A 468 -35.16 -22.62 -14.66
CA ARG A 468 -34.15 -21.69 -15.20
C ARG A 468 -34.37 -21.49 -16.71
N GLN A 469 -34.26 -20.25 -17.16
CA GLN A 469 -34.51 -19.86 -18.56
C GLN A 469 -33.23 -19.90 -19.41
N ASP A 470 -32.37 -20.89 -19.18
CA ASP A 470 -31.18 -21.13 -20.02
C ASP A 470 -31.48 -22.14 -21.14
N ALA A 471 -30.68 -22.08 -22.22
CA ALA A 471 -30.92 -22.86 -23.43
C ALA A 471 -30.86 -24.39 -23.18
N GLU A 472 -30.03 -24.84 -22.25
CA GLU A 472 -29.87 -26.26 -21.91
C GLU A 472 -31.10 -26.78 -21.17
N THR A 473 -31.55 -26.07 -20.13
CA THR A 473 -32.75 -26.39 -19.37
C THR A 473 -33.99 -26.38 -20.27
N LEU A 474 -34.16 -25.38 -21.14
CA LEU A 474 -35.31 -25.28 -22.03
C LEU A 474 -35.39 -26.46 -23.02
N ALA A 475 -34.28 -26.82 -23.66
CA ALA A 475 -34.23 -27.97 -24.57
C ALA A 475 -34.55 -29.29 -23.84
N ARG A 476 -34.12 -29.40 -22.59
CA ARG A 476 -34.40 -30.56 -21.74
C ARG A 476 -35.88 -30.68 -21.39
N ILE A 477 -36.53 -29.57 -21.02
CA ILE A 477 -37.98 -29.54 -20.74
C ILE A 477 -38.81 -29.85 -21.99
N GLU A 478 -38.42 -29.35 -23.18
CA GLU A 478 -39.11 -29.68 -24.43
C GLU A 478 -39.11 -31.18 -24.71
N ARG A 479 -37.97 -31.88 -24.52
CA ARG A 479 -37.89 -33.34 -24.66
C ARG A 479 -38.81 -34.09 -23.69
N VAL A 480 -38.96 -33.57 -22.46
CA VAL A 480 -39.90 -34.14 -21.48
C VAL A 480 -41.35 -33.95 -21.95
N ILE A 481 -41.70 -32.75 -22.41
CA ILE A 481 -43.04 -32.44 -22.91
C ILE A 481 -43.40 -33.32 -24.11
N ASP A 482 -42.49 -33.50 -25.07
CA ASP A 482 -42.73 -34.33 -26.26
C ASP A 482 -42.91 -35.81 -25.91
N ARG A 483 -42.17 -36.32 -24.92
CA ARG A 483 -42.36 -37.69 -24.40
C ARG A 483 -43.72 -37.84 -23.70
N LEU A 484 -44.10 -36.89 -22.86
CA LEU A 484 -45.41 -36.90 -22.18
C LEU A 484 -46.57 -36.82 -23.18
N ARG A 485 -46.39 -36.06 -24.28
CA ARG A 485 -47.33 -35.98 -25.39
C ARG A 485 -47.44 -37.33 -26.12
N GLY A 486 -46.31 -37.96 -26.46
CA GLY A 486 -46.27 -39.28 -27.08
C GLY A 486 -46.85 -40.40 -26.21
N ALA A 487 -46.78 -40.25 -24.88
CA ALA A 487 -47.34 -41.20 -23.90
C ALA A 487 -48.82 -40.95 -23.58
N GLY A 488 -49.48 -39.96 -24.20
CA GLY A 488 -50.89 -39.63 -23.95
C GLY A 488 -51.18 -39.11 -22.54
N ARG A 489 -50.18 -38.56 -21.85
CA ARG A 489 -50.31 -38.04 -20.46
C ARG A 489 -50.63 -36.54 -20.39
N ILE A 490 -50.75 -35.90 -21.55
CA ILE A 490 -51.21 -34.52 -21.69
C ILE A 490 -52.70 -34.58 -22.07
N ALA A 491 -53.56 -33.94 -21.29
CA ALA A 491 -54.99 -33.90 -21.61
C ALA A 491 -55.23 -33.08 -22.90
N ALA A 492 -56.14 -33.55 -23.75
CA ALA A 492 -56.48 -32.92 -25.03
C ALA A 492 -57.21 -31.59 -24.87
#